data_AF-A0AAU0BCW7-F1
#
_entry.id   AF-A0AAU0BCW7-F1
#
_cell.length_a   1.000
_cell.length_b   1.000
_cell.length_c   1.000
_cell.angle_alpha   90.00
_cell.angle_beta   90.00
_cell.angle_gamma   90.00
#
_symmetry.space_group_name_H-M   'P 1'
#
loop_
_entity.id
_entity.type
_entity.pdbx_description
1 polymer ?
#
loop_
_entity_poly.entity_id
_entity_poly.type
_entity_poly.pdbx_seq_one_letter_code
_entity_poly.pdbx_strand_id
1 'polypeptide(L)'
;MSARLMGVLILLVGAVVAYWGIWMPLEQARDGAESITLHGGMKLALLVPMCVVFGIGYVLGGGSFHHRMQNTDPDKARRWGKTSGTGWLLLLVSFAAAFALHQWMQNTLRALGYGYAG
;
A
#
# COMPACT_ATOMS: atom_id res chain seq x y z
N MET A 1 1.37 23.79 1.58
CA MET A 1 2.31 23.15 0.63
C MET A 1 2.94 21.87 1.20
N SER A 2 3.47 21.90 2.43
CA SER A 2 4.11 20.75 3.11
C SER A 2 3.34 19.42 3.04
N ALA A 3 2.04 19.41 3.33
CA ALA A 3 1.22 18.19 3.33
C ALA A 3 1.10 17.51 1.95
N ARG A 4 1.04 18.30 0.87
CA ARG A 4 1.00 17.75 -0.50
C ARG A 4 2.35 17.16 -0.90
N LEU A 5 3.43 17.81 -0.48
CA LEU A 5 4.80 17.34 -0.71
C LEU A 5 5.08 16.03 0.02
N MET A 6 4.54 15.87 1.24
CA MET A 6 4.55 14.60 1.97
C MET A 6 3.81 13.51 1.18
N GLY A 7 2.65 13.82 0.60
CA GLY A 7 1.91 12.90 -0.26
C GLY A 7 2.72 12.42 -1.46
N VAL A 8 3.42 13.34 -2.16
CA VAL A 8 4.32 12.99 -3.27
C VAL A 8 5.45 12.08 -2.79
N LEU A 9 6.04 12.37 -1.63
CA LEU A 9 7.11 11.55 -1.08
C LEU A 9 6.64 10.14 -0.72
N ILE A 10 5.43 10.02 -0.15
CA ILE A 10 4.79 8.72 0.10
C ILE A 10 4.57 7.94 -1.20
N LEU A 11 4.13 8.61 -2.27
CA LEU A 11 3.96 7.98 -3.59
C LEU A 11 5.29 7.53 -4.19
N LEU A 12 6.36 8.32 -4.05
CA LEU A 12 7.70 7.94 -4.50
C LEU A 12 8.20 6.71 -3.75
N VAL A 13 8.04 6.66 -2.43
CA VAL A 13 8.36 5.47 -1.63
C VAL A 13 7.52 4.27 -2.08
N GLY A 14 6.21 4.48 -2.31
CA GLY A 14 5.33 3.45 -2.85
C GLY A 14 5.78 2.89 -4.20
N ALA A 15 6.27 3.75 -5.09
CA ALA A 15 6.80 3.34 -6.39
C ALA A 15 8.08 2.52 -6.27
N VAL A 16 9.01 2.92 -5.40
CA VAL A 16 10.25 2.15 -5.12
C VAL A 16 9.91 0.78 -4.54
N VAL A 17 8.99 0.73 -3.58
CA VAL A 17 8.53 -0.53 -2.98
C VAL A 17 7.78 -1.40 -4.01
N ALA A 18 6.99 -0.81 -4.91
CA ALA A 18 6.31 -1.55 -5.97
C ALA A 18 7.29 -2.13 -6.99
N TYR A 19 8.36 -1.39 -7.29
CA TYR A 19 9.41 -1.85 -8.19
C TYR A 19 10.10 -3.12 -7.64
N TRP A 20 10.50 -3.11 -6.36
CA TRP A 20 11.14 -4.30 -5.76
C TRP A 20 10.17 -5.41 -5.36
N GLY A 21 8.97 -5.05 -4.88
CA GLY A 21 8.01 -6.02 -4.34
C GLY A 21 7.08 -6.65 -5.38
N ILE A 22 6.89 -6.00 -6.54
CA ILE A 22 5.94 -6.46 -7.57
C ILE A 22 6.65 -6.62 -8.92
N TRP A 23 7.33 -5.58 -9.40
CA TRP A 23 7.89 -5.59 -10.76
C TRP A 23 9.05 -6.58 -10.92
N MET A 24 10.08 -6.48 -10.08
CA MET A 24 11.24 -7.37 -10.11
C MET A 24 10.87 -8.87 -10.03
N PRO A 25 10.05 -9.34 -9.08
CA PRO A 25 9.70 -10.77 -9.02
C PRO A 25 8.86 -11.22 -10.22
N LEU A 26 8.04 -10.33 -10.79
CA LEU A 26 7.25 -10.63 -11.99
C LEU A 26 8.14 -10.74 -13.23
N GLU A 27 9.16 -9.88 -13.35
CA GLU A 27 10.13 -9.89 -14.43
C GLU A 27 10.99 -11.15 -14.37
N GLN A 28 11.52 -11.51 -13.20
CA GLN A 28 12.23 -12.78 -13.00
C GLN A 28 11.38 -14.01 -13.36
N ALA A 29 10.09 -13.99 -13.02
CA ALA A 29 9.17 -15.07 -13.37
C ALA A 29 8.89 -15.15 -14.89
N ARG A 30 8.85 -14.00 -15.58
CA ARG A 30 8.69 -13.95 -17.04
C ARG A 30 9.95 -14.37 -17.79
N ASP A 31 11.11 -14.08 -17.22
CA ASP A 31 12.41 -14.51 -17.76
C ASP A 31 12.70 -15.99 -17.50
N GLY A 32 11.81 -16.70 -16.79
CA GLY A 32 11.94 -18.13 -16.51
C GLY A 32 13.03 -18.47 -15.52
N ALA A 33 13.38 -17.55 -14.61
CA ALA A 33 14.42 -17.77 -13.60
C ALA A 33 14.09 -18.99 -12.72
N GLU A 34 15.07 -19.84 -12.39
CA GLU A 34 14.84 -21.06 -11.58
C GLU A 34 14.28 -20.75 -10.18
N SER A 35 14.52 -19.56 -9.64
CA SER A 35 13.96 -19.10 -8.37
C SER A 35 13.69 -17.59 -8.38
N ILE A 36 12.63 -17.17 -7.70
CA ILE A 36 12.22 -15.77 -7.60
C ILE A 36 12.77 -15.17 -6.31
N THR A 37 13.51 -14.07 -6.44
CA THR A 37 14.02 -13.33 -5.29
C THR A 37 12.98 -12.34 -4.81
N LEU A 38 12.32 -12.68 -3.71
CA LEU A 38 11.43 -11.76 -3.00
C LEU A 38 12.19 -11.05 -1.89
N HIS A 39 12.82 -9.92 -2.24
CA HIS A 39 13.32 -8.99 -1.25
C HIS A 39 12.16 -8.62 -0.30
N GLY A 40 12.31 -8.87 1.01
CA GLY A 40 11.29 -8.60 2.04
C GLY A 40 10.00 -9.44 1.98
N GLY A 41 9.90 -10.43 1.08
CA GLY A 41 8.69 -11.25 0.90
C GLY A 41 7.50 -10.47 0.31
N MET A 42 6.32 -11.10 0.30
CA MET A 42 5.05 -10.45 -0.09
C MET A 42 4.68 -9.23 0.75
N LYS A 43 5.33 -9.03 1.90
CA LYS A 43 5.08 -7.91 2.81
C LYS A 43 5.34 -6.57 2.14
N LEU A 44 6.37 -6.47 1.28
CA LEU A 44 6.65 -5.22 0.55
C LEU A 44 5.55 -4.91 -0.47
N ALA A 45 5.07 -5.92 -1.21
CA ALA A 45 3.95 -5.75 -2.14
C ALA A 45 2.68 -5.25 -1.43
N LEU A 46 2.41 -5.74 -0.21
CA LEU A 46 1.26 -5.32 0.60
C LEU A 46 1.33 -3.86 1.06
N LEU A 47 2.53 -3.28 1.13
CA LEU A 47 2.73 -1.90 1.57
C LEU A 47 2.37 -0.88 0.46
N VAL A 48 2.48 -1.29 -0.81
CA VAL A 48 2.21 -0.46 -1.99
C VAL A 48 0.82 0.17 -1.97
N PRO A 49 -0.28 -0.58 -1.80
CA PRO A 49 -1.61 0.02 -1.79
C PRO A 49 -1.83 1.01 -0.65
N MET A 50 -1.20 0.80 0.52
CA MET A 50 -1.22 1.83 1.57
C MET A 50 -0.50 3.10 1.11
N CYS A 51 0.70 3.00 0.53
CA CYS A 51 1.40 4.16 -0.01
C CYS A 51 0.58 4.89 -1.08
N VAL A 52 -0.11 4.16 -1.96
CA VAL A 52 -0.94 4.75 -3.02
C VAL A 52 -2.15 5.47 -2.43
N VAL A 53 -2.95 4.80 -1.60
CA VAL A 53 -4.19 5.37 -1.03
C VAL A 53 -3.89 6.60 -0.18
N PHE A 54 -2.92 6.50 0.73
CA PHE A 54 -2.55 7.62 1.58
C PHE A 54 -1.80 8.72 0.81
N GLY A 55 -0.89 8.35 -0.10
CA GLY A 55 -0.16 9.29 -0.93
C GLY A 55 -1.08 10.14 -1.81
N ILE A 56 -2.02 9.51 -2.53
CA ILE A 56 -3.04 10.23 -3.32
C ILE A 56 -3.91 11.12 -2.42
N GLY A 57 -4.34 10.60 -1.26
CA GLY A 57 -5.12 11.36 -0.29
C GLY A 57 -4.42 12.65 0.15
N TYR A 58 -3.13 12.58 0.48
CA TYR A 58 -2.32 13.75 0.85
C TYR A 58 -2.03 14.69 -0.33
N VAL A 59 -1.78 14.17 -1.54
CA VAL A 59 -1.54 15.00 -2.73
C VAL A 59 -2.79 15.81 -3.08
N LEU A 60 -3.96 15.16 -3.13
CA LEU A 60 -5.22 15.80 -3.52
C LEU A 60 -5.78 16.68 -2.40
N GLY A 61 -5.90 16.14 -1.19
CA GLY A 61 -6.56 16.84 -0.09
C GLY A 61 -5.64 17.74 0.73
N GLY A 62 -4.33 17.63 0.60
CA GLY A 62 -3.36 18.50 1.29
C GLY A 62 -3.54 18.51 2.82
N GLY A 63 -3.41 19.68 3.44
CA GLY A 63 -3.57 19.81 4.90
C GLY A 63 -4.98 19.50 5.40
N SER A 64 -6.01 19.70 4.56
CA SER A 64 -7.39 19.38 4.90
C SER A 64 -7.64 17.87 4.98
N PHE A 65 -6.88 17.05 4.24
CA PHE A 65 -6.92 15.60 4.36
C PHE A 65 -6.48 15.14 5.75
N HIS A 66 -5.39 15.70 6.26
CA HIS A 66 -4.88 15.40 7.60
C HIS A 66 -5.93 15.71 8.67
N HIS A 67 -6.59 16.87 8.58
CA HIS A 67 -7.68 17.23 9.49
C HIS A 67 -8.91 16.32 9.37
N ARG A 68 -9.30 15.89 8.16
CA ARG A 68 -10.42 14.96 7.96
C ARG A 68 -10.14 13.56 8.47
N MET A 69 -8.87 13.15 8.46
CA MET A 69 -8.43 11.85 8.96
C MET A 69 -8.34 11.81 10.49
N GLN A 70 -8.21 12.97 11.13
CA GLN A 70 -8.14 13.10 12.57
C GLN A 70 -9.49 13.46 13.18
N ASN A 71 -9.87 12.75 14.23
CA ASN A 71 -11.01 13.14 15.04
C ASN A 71 -10.57 14.35 15.90
N THR A 72 -11.02 15.55 15.53
CA THR A 72 -10.64 16.81 16.20
C THR A 72 -11.46 17.07 17.48
N ASP A 73 -12.50 16.27 17.70
CA ASP A 73 -13.42 16.34 18.84
C ASP A 73 -12.82 15.55 20.04
N PRO A 74 -12.42 16.21 21.13
CA PRO A 74 -11.66 15.60 22.22
C PRO A 74 -12.42 14.48 22.94
N ASP A 75 -13.75 14.57 23.02
CA ASP A 75 -14.59 13.54 23.64
C ASP A 75 -14.69 12.28 22.78
N LYS A 76 -14.73 12.44 21.45
CA LYS A 76 -14.72 11.30 20.52
C LYS A 76 -13.34 10.67 20.39
N ALA A 77 -12.28 11.48 20.43
CA ALA A 77 -10.90 10.98 20.39
C ALA A 77 -10.56 10.10 21.61
N ARG A 78 -11.13 10.41 22.79
CA ARG A 78 -10.92 9.62 24.02
C ARG A 78 -11.66 8.28 24.01
N ARG A 79 -12.84 8.20 23.38
CA ARG A 79 -13.64 6.96 23.28
C ARG A 79 -13.27 6.06 22.11
N TRP A 80 -12.94 6.64 20.95
CA TRP A 80 -12.81 5.91 19.68
C TRP A 80 -11.42 6.03 19.02
N GLY A 81 -10.50 6.78 19.63
CA GLY A 81 -9.16 7.05 19.10
C GLY A 81 -9.10 8.25 18.16
N LYS A 82 -7.88 8.67 17.82
CA LYS A 82 -7.61 9.85 16.98
C LYS A 82 -7.99 9.65 15.50
N THR A 83 -8.29 8.43 15.07
CA THR A 83 -8.64 8.11 13.68
C THR A 83 -10.12 8.35 13.42
N SER A 84 -10.45 9.26 12.50
CA SER A 84 -11.84 9.50 12.11
C SER A 84 -12.42 8.31 11.32
N GLY A 85 -13.75 8.27 11.16
CA GLY A 85 -14.40 7.25 10.32
C GLY A 85 -13.87 7.21 8.89
N THR A 86 -13.46 8.36 8.33
CA THR A 86 -12.80 8.43 7.02
C THR A 86 -11.42 7.77 7.03
N GLY A 87 -10.67 7.92 8.13
CA GLY A 87 -9.39 7.24 8.31
C GLY A 87 -9.52 5.72 8.36
N TRP A 88 -10.55 5.22 9.06
CA TRP A 88 -10.87 3.79 9.09
C TRP A 88 -11.31 3.26 7.73
N LEU A 89 -12.13 4.02 7.00
CA LEU A 89 -12.56 3.65 5.65
C LEU A 89 -11.35 3.54 4.70
N LEU A 90 -10.43 4.50 4.74
CA LEU A 90 -9.22 4.47 3.92
C LEU A 90 -8.29 3.31 4.29
N LEU A 91 -8.18 2.97 5.57
CA LEU A 91 -7.48 1.77 6.01
C LEU A 91 -8.13 0.51 5.43
N LEU A 92 -9.45 0.36 5.55
CA LEU A 92 -10.17 -0.79 5.00
C LEU A 92 -9.99 -0.90 3.48
N VAL A 93 -10.08 0.21 2.76
CA VAL A 93 -9.82 0.25 1.30
C VAL A 93 -8.39 -0.16 0.99
N SER A 94 -7.41 0.30 1.77
CA SER A 94 -6.01 -0.07 1.59
C SER A 94 -5.77 -1.56 1.84
N PHE A 95 -6.40 -2.13 2.87
CA PHE A 95 -6.34 -3.56 3.18
C PHE A 95 -7.00 -4.41 2.09
N ALA A 96 -8.18 -4.00 1.60
CA ALA A 96 -8.85 -4.69 0.49
C ALA A 96 -8.00 -4.67 -0.78
N ALA A 97 -7.38 -3.52 -1.11
CA ALA A 97 -6.47 -3.41 -2.24
C ALA A 97 -5.20 -4.26 -2.06
N ALA A 98 -4.63 -4.31 -0.85
CA ALA A 98 -3.49 -5.17 -0.53
C ALA A 98 -3.82 -6.65 -0.71
N PHE A 99 -4.99 -7.08 -0.21
CA PHE A 99 -5.45 -8.45 -0.35
C PHE A 99 -5.70 -8.82 -1.81
N ALA A 100 -6.34 -7.94 -2.58
CA ALA A 100 -6.56 -8.15 -4.01
C ALA A 100 -5.26 -8.24 -4.80
N LEU A 101 -4.29 -7.34 -4.53
CA LEU A 101 -2.97 -7.37 -5.14
C LEU A 101 -2.23 -8.68 -4.81
N HIS A 102 -2.32 -9.12 -3.56
CA HIS A 102 -1.72 -10.37 -3.12
C HIS A 102 -2.32 -11.58 -3.83
N GLN A 103 -3.65 -11.68 -3.91
CA GLN A 103 -4.31 -12.76 -4.67
C GLN A 103 -3.92 -12.72 -6.15
N TRP A 104 -3.90 -11.54 -6.76
CA TRP A 104 -3.50 -11.39 -8.16
C TRP A 104 -2.06 -11.85 -8.39
N MET A 105 -1.13 -11.47 -7.51
CA MET A 105 0.28 -11.86 -7.61
C MET A 105 0.46 -13.37 -7.42
N GLN A 106 -0.24 -13.97 -6.46
CA GLN A 106 -0.25 -15.43 -6.27
C GLN A 106 -0.75 -16.16 -7.50
N ASN A 107 -1.87 -15.72 -8.07
CA ASN A 107 -2.45 -16.36 -9.26
C ASN A 107 -1.52 -16.22 -10.47
N THR A 108 -0.88 -15.06 -10.63
CA THR A 108 0.05 -14.79 -11.73
C THR A 108 1.30 -15.65 -11.63
N LEU A 109 1.91 -15.74 -10.45
CA LEU A 109 3.11 -16.55 -10.23
C LEU A 109 2.81 -18.05 -10.36
N ARG A 110 1.65 -18.51 -9.86
CA ARG A 110 1.19 -19.89 -10.07
C ARG A 110 0.98 -20.20 -11.55
N ALA A 111 0.39 -19.27 -12.32
CA ALA A 111 0.23 -19.44 -13.76
C ALA A 111 1.58 -19.54 -14.50
N LEU A 112 2.63 -18.93 -13.95
CA LEU A 112 4.00 -19.01 -14.46
C LEU A 112 4.77 -20.24 -13.94
N GLY A 113 4.12 -21.14 -13.19
CA GLY A 113 4.73 -22.38 -12.69
C GLY A 113 5.44 -22.22 -11.34
N TYR A 114 5.39 -21.04 -10.72
CA TYR A 114 6.00 -20.80 -9.41
C TYR A 114 5.00 -21.04 -8.28
N GLY A 115 5.25 -22.09 -7.49
CA GLY A 115 4.57 -22.35 -6.23
C GLY A 115 5.24 -21.59 -5.10
N TYR A 116 4.50 -20.71 -4.40
CA TYR A 116 4.98 -20.17 -3.13
C TYR A 116 5.05 -21.27 -2.09
N ALA A 117 6.27 -21.68 -1.71
CA ALA A 117 6.52 -22.23 -0.38
C ALA A 117 6.43 -21.05 0.60
N GLY A 118 5.31 -20.99 1.34
CA GLY A 118 5.22 -20.20 2.56
C GLY A 118 5.88 -20.95 3.70
#